data_AF-A0A2V8QH78-F1
#
_entry.id   AF-A0A2V8QH78-F1
#
_cell.length_a   1.000
_cell.length_b   1.000
_cell.length_c   1.000
_cell.angle_alpha   90.00
_cell.angle_beta   90.00
_cell.angle_gamma   90.00
#
_symmetry.space_group_name_H-M   'P 1'
#
loop_
_entity.id
_entity.type
_entity.pdbx_description
1 polymer ?
#
loop_
_entity_poly.entity_id
_entity_poly.type
_entity_poly.pdbx_seq_one_letter_code
_entity_poly.pdbx_strand_id
1 'polypeptide(L)'
;MQTRFIKILGFLLTLSYAVFIVWIYATEPRSFKEVTTSAEVAAGTYQINQEKFNAALDLFRREQFRAARDEWQRADPAQGDARTQFYIAYSFYREGWGRVYFD
;
A
#
# COMPACT_ATOMS: atom_id res chain seq x y z
N MET A 1 17.82 -51.95 -0.58
CA MET A 1 17.67 -51.00 0.55
C MET A 1 17.65 -49.52 0.12
N GLN A 2 18.36 -49.12 -0.95
CA GLN A 2 18.46 -47.70 -1.37
C GLN A 2 17.14 -47.05 -1.80
N THR A 3 16.22 -47.79 -2.42
CA THR A 3 14.93 -47.25 -2.87
C THR A 3 14.00 -46.82 -1.75
N ARG A 4 14.10 -47.42 -0.55
CA ARG A 4 13.34 -46.97 0.63
C ARG A 4 13.88 -45.65 1.18
N PHE A 5 15.21 -45.50 1.20
CA PHE A 5 15.88 -44.28 1.62
C PHE A 5 15.50 -43.07 0.76
N ILE A 6 15.50 -43.23 -0.56
CA ILE A 6 15.13 -42.15 -1.49
C ILE A 6 13.67 -41.71 -1.28
N LYS A 7 12.76 -42.65 -1.04
CA LYS A 7 11.34 -42.35 -0.77
C LYS A 7 11.14 -41.60 0.55
N ILE A 8 11.82 -42.04 1.60
CA ILE A 8 11.76 -41.39 2.93
C ILE A 8 12.35 -39.98 2.85
N LEU A 9 13.48 -39.82 2.17
CA LEU A 9 14.13 -38.53 2.00
C LEU A 9 13.25 -37.55 1.22
N GLY A 10 12.64 -38.01 0.12
CA GLY A 10 11.70 -37.20 -0.66
C GLY A 10 10.49 -36.78 0.16
N PHE A 11 9.90 -37.70 0.92
CA PHE A 11 8.77 -37.39 1.80
C PHE A 11 9.13 -36.35 2.87
N LEU A 12 10.28 -36.51 3.53
CA LEU A 12 10.75 -35.55 4.53
C LEU A 12 11.03 -34.18 3.94
N LEU A 13 11.62 -34.12 2.74
CA LEU A 13 11.84 -32.87 2.02
C LEU A 13 10.52 -32.15 1.71
N THR A 14 9.54 -32.86 1.17
CA THR A 14 8.22 -32.28 0.87
C THR A 14 7.52 -31.81 2.15
N LEU A 15 7.58 -32.59 3.23
CA LEU A 15 6.99 -32.23 4.51
C LEU A 15 7.66 -30.97 5.09
N SER A 16 8.99 -30.91 5.06
CA SER A 16 9.76 -29.75 5.54
C SER A 16 9.45 -28.50 4.73
N TYR A 17 9.30 -28.63 3.42
CA TYR A 17 8.94 -27.52 2.53
C TYR A 17 7.53 -26.99 2.82
N ALA A 18 6.56 -27.87 3.04
CA ALA A 18 5.21 -27.48 3.42
C ALA A 18 5.18 -26.75 4.78
N VAL A 19 5.90 -27.28 5.79
CA VAL A 19 6.04 -26.63 7.10
C VAL A 19 6.72 -25.27 6.97
N PHE A 20 7.72 -25.15 6.11
CA PHE A 20 8.43 -23.90 5.86
C PHE A 20 7.51 -22.83 5.25
N ILE A 21 6.65 -23.19 4.29
CA ILE A 21 5.66 -22.25 3.72
C ILE A 21 4.68 -21.77 4.80
N VAL A 22 4.15 -22.69 5.61
CA VAL A 22 3.22 -22.35 6.70
C VAL A 22 3.92 -21.45 7.72
N TRP A 23 5.18 -21.74 8.05
CA TRP A 23 5.96 -20.91 8.96
C TRP A 23 6.14 -19.49 8.42
N ILE A 24 6.53 -19.31 7.15
CA ILE A 24 6.63 -17.98 6.52
C ILE A 24 5.31 -17.23 6.63
N TYR A 25 4.19 -17.86 6.26
CA TYR A 25 2.89 -17.20 6.33
C TYR A 25 2.47 -16.81 7.76
N ALA A 26 2.91 -17.57 8.76
CA ALA A 26 2.61 -17.31 10.17
C ALA A 26 3.55 -16.27 10.81
N THR A 27 4.81 -16.17 10.35
CA THR A 27 5.82 -15.23 10.88
C THR A 27 5.95 -13.95 10.09
N GLU A 28 5.37 -13.86 8.88
CA GLU A 28 5.30 -12.62 8.13
C GLU A 28 4.50 -11.59 8.94
N PRO A 29 5.11 -10.47 9.38
CA PRO A 29 4.43 -9.45 10.16
C PRO A 29 3.52 -8.66 9.23
N ARG A 30 2.42 -9.26 8.80
CA ARG A 30 1.33 -8.53 8.17
C ARG A 30 0.70 -7.71 9.29
N SER A 31 1.01 -6.42 9.27
CA SER A 31 0.26 -5.45 10.07
C SER A 31 -1.22 -5.72 9.83
N PHE A 32 -1.96 -6.15 10.84
CA PHE A 32 -3.39 -6.45 10.69
C PHE A 32 -4.16 -5.28 10.05
N LYS A 33 -3.66 -4.04 10.22
CA LYS A 33 -4.15 -2.84 9.54
C LYS A 33 -4.05 -2.92 8.02
N GLU A 34 -2.95 -3.43 7.49
CA GLU A 34 -2.72 -3.51 6.04
C GLU A 34 -3.70 -4.50 5.39
N VAL A 35 -3.95 -5.64 6.04
CA VAL A 35 -4.91 -6.66 5.57
C VAL A 35 -6.36 -6.16 5.65
N THR A 36 -6.74 -5.49 6.74
CA THR A 36 -8.09 -4.89 6.85
C THR A 36 -8.30 -3.79 5.85
N THR A 37 -7.30 -2.93 5.65
CA THR A 37 -7.39 -1.82 4.70
C THR A 37 -7.45 -2.32 3.26
N SER A 38 -6.66 -3.33 2.87
CA SER A 38 -6.79 -3.95 1.54
C SER A 38 -8.15 -4.61 1.33
N ALA A 39 -8.72 -5.24 2.36
CA ALA A 39 -10.05 -5.83 2.29
C ALA A 39 -11.16 -4.77 2.18
N GLU A 40 -11.06 -3.67 2.92
CA GLU A 40 -11.99 -2.54 2.86
C GLU A 40 -11.97 -1.82 1.50
N VAL A 41 -10.77 -1.67 0.91
CA VAL A 41 -10.62 -1.10 -0.44
C VAL A 41 -11.26 -2.02 -1.47
N ALA A 42 -11.05 -3.34 -1.38
CA ALA A 42 -11.66 -4.32 -2.27
C ALA A 42 -13.18 -4.44 -2.09
N ALA A 43 -13.68 -4.26 -0.87
CA ALA A 43 -15.11 -4.29 -0.54
C ALA A 43 -15.83 -2.96 -0.83
N GLY A 44 -15.09 -1.90 -1.23
CA GLY A 44 -15.63 -0.57 -1.49
C GLY A 44 -16.12 0.18 -0.24
N THR A 45 -15.78 -0.30 0.96
CA THR A 45 -16.14 0.33 2.23
C THR A 45 -15.03 1.23 2.78
N TYR A 46 -13.89 1.28 2.10
CA TYR A 46 -12.79 2.16 2.44
C TYR A 46 -13.24 3.63 2.42
N GLN A 47 -12.97 4.33 3.52
CA GLN A 47 -13.23 5.76 3.65
C GLN A 47 -11.95 6.47 4.05
N ILE A 48 -11.65 7.55 3.33
CA ILE A 48 -10.55 8.44 3.67
C ILE A 48 -10.89 9.27 4.91
N ASN A 49 -9.85 9.79 5.56
CA ASN A 49 -10.05 10.81 6.58
C ASN A 49 -10.39 12.15 5.91
N GLN A 50 -11.69 12.49 5.93
CA GLN A 50 -12.21 13.69 5.28
C GLN A 50 -11.66 15.01 5.87
N GLU A 51 -11.37 15.04 7.17
CA GLU A 51 -10.78 16.20 7.84
C GLU A 51 -9.39 16.51 7.29
N LYS A 52 -8.54 15.48 7.20
CA LYS A 52 -7.19 15.57 6.62
C LYS A 52 -7.24 15.96 5.16
N PHE A 53 -8.17 15.39 4.40
CA PHE A 53 -8.37 15.76 3.01
C PHE A 53 -8.72 17.24 2.84
N ASN A 54 -9.58 17.79 3.70
CA ASN A 54 -9.95 19.19 3.68
C ASN A 54 -8.80 20.11 4.12
N ALA A 55 -8.00 19.70 5.11
CA ALA A 55 -6.81 20.41 5.53
C ALA A 55 -5.77 20.48 4.38
N ALA A 56 -5.55 19.37 3.68
CA ALA A 56 -4.71 19.31 2.50
C ALA A 56 -5.20 20.23 1.37
N LEU A 57 -6.53 20.33 1.16
CA LEU A 57 -7.11 21.27 0.21
C LEU A 57 -6.83 22.74 0.58
N ASP A 58 -6.88 23.10 1.87
CA ASP A 58 -6.54 24.47 2.30
C ASP A 58 -5.06 24.78 2.06
N LEU A 59 -4.16 23.84 2.38
CA LEU A 59 -2.72 23.95 2.09
C LEU A 59 -2.46 24.11 0.58
N PHE A 60 -3.15 23.32 -0.25
CA PHE A 60 -3.03 23.38 -1.70
C PHE A 60 -3.45 24.73 -2.27
N ARG A 61 -4.53 25.32 -1.75
CA ARG A 61 -5.01 26.65 -2.16
C ARG A 61 -4.03 27.76 -1.81
N ARG A 62 -3.22 27.56 -0.77
CA ARG A 62 -2.12 28.45 -0.36
C ARG A 62 -0.80 28.12 -1.07
N GLU A 63 -0.85 27.28 -2.11
CA GLU A 63 0.30 26.85 -2.92
C GLU A 63 1.38 26.07 -2.13
N GLN A 64 1.02 25.55 -0.96
CA GLN A 64 1.90 24.70 -0.14
C GLN A 64 1.84 23.25 -0.64
N PHE A 65 2.21 23.01 -1.90
CA PHE A 65 1.97 21.75 -2.60
C PHE A 65 2.61 20.54 -1.92
N ARG A 66 3.85 20.67 -1.41
CA ARG A 66 4.52 19.60 -0.67
C ARG A 66 3.76 19.22 0.61
N ALA A 67 3.38 20.20 1.41
CA ALA A 67 2.63 19.96 2.65
C ALA A 67 1.23 19.38 2.37
N ALA A 68 0.57 19.84 1.29
CA ALA A 68 -0.70 19.28 0.86
C ALA A 68 -0.59 17.79 0.49
N ARG A 69 0.47 17.38 -0.21
CA ARG A 69 0.72 15.96 -0.52
C ARG A 69 0.91 15.12 0.74
N ASP A 70 1.73 15.59 1.67
CA ASP A 70 1.99 14.87 2.92
C ASP A 70 0.68 14.66 3.71
N GLU A 71 -0.20 15.66 3.72
CA GLU A 71 -1.49 15.56 4.42
C GLU A 71 -2.51 14.69 3.66
N TRP A 72 -2.52 14.71 2.33
CA TRP A 72 -3.32 13.78 1.52
C TRP A 72 -2.86 12.33 1.64
N GLN A 73 -1.55 12.06 1.77
CA GLN A 73 -1.05 10.70 2.07
C GLN A 73 -1.53 10.19 3.42
N ARG A 74 -1.71 11.08 4.40
CA ARG A 74 -2.30 10.74 5.69
C ARG A 74 -3.83 10.61 5.63
N ALA A 75 -4.48 11.31 4.69
CA ALA A 75 -5.91 11.21 4.45
C ALA A 75 -6.30 9.88 3.78
N ASP A 76 -5.46 9.41 2.85
CA ASP A 76 -5.60 8.15 2.10
C ASP A 76 -4.33 7.29 2.19
N PRO A 77 -4.03 6.68 3.36
CA PRO A 77 -2.84 5.84 3.51
C PRO A 77 -2.84 4.60 2.61
N ALA A 78 -4.03 4.13 2.22
CA ALA A 78 -4.22 2.96 1.38
C ALA A 78 -4.03 3.26 -0.11
N GLN A 79 -3.97 4.55 -0.47
CA GLN A 79 -4.03 5.02 -1.85
C GLN A 79 -5.27 4.52 -2.61
N GLY A 80 -6.37 4.32 -1.89
CA GLY A 80 -7.61 3.73 -2.38
C GLY A 80 -8.60 4.76 -2.93
N ASP A 81 -8.45 6.05 -2.60
CA ASP A 81 -9.37 7.09 -3.06
C ASP A 81 -8.83 7.84 -4.27
N ALA A 82 -9.49 7.62 -5.42
CA ALA A 82 -9.09 8.22 -6.70
C ALA A 82 -9.02 9.76 -6.65
N ARG A 83 -9.90 10.41 -5.88
CA ARG A 83 -9.91 11.87 -5.74
C ARG A 83 -8.66 12.36 -5.02
N THR A 84 -8.27 11.71 -3.94
CA THR A 84 -7.04 12.02 -3.19
C THR A 84 -5.80 11.83 -4.05
N GLN A 85 -5.73 10.72 -4.80
CA GLN A 85 -4.62 10.46 -5.72
C GLN A 85 -4.54 11.50 -6.85
N PHE A 86 -5.69 11.92 -7.40
CA PHE A 86 -5.75 13.00 -8.39
C PHE A 86 -5.13 14.30 -7.85
N TYR A 87 -5.49 14.71 -6.64
CA TYR A 87 -4.98 15.95 -6.04
C TYR A 87 -3.49 15.88 -5.72
N ILE A 88 -2.98 14.73 -5.27
CA ILE A 88 -1.55 14.50 -5.10
C ILE A 88 -0.81 14.69 -6.43
N ALA A 89 -1.27 14.04 -7.50
CA ALA A 89 -0.67 14.18 -8.82
C ALA A 89 -0.74 15.62 -9.36
N TYR A 90 -1.91 16.26 -9.22
CA TYR A 90 -2.13 17.63 -9.66
C TYR A 90 -1.23 18.64 -8.92
N SER A 91 -0.87 18.37 -7.67
CA SER A 91 0.07 19.21 -6.92
C SER A 91 1.49 19.21 -7.49
N PHE A 92 1.98 18.07 -8.01
CA PHE A 92 3.27 18.03 -8.69
C PHE A 92 3.25 18.87 -9.97
N TYR A 93 2.18 18.75 -10.75
CA TYR A 93 1.98 19.57 -11.95
C TYR A 93 1.96 21.07 -11.62
N ARG A 94 1.27 21.46 -10.54
CA ARG A 94 1.19 22.86 -10.09
C ARG A 94 2.53 23.40 -9.55
N GLU A 95 3.35 22.54 -8.95
CA GLU A 95 4.71 22.87 -8.53
C GLU A 95 5.69 22.95 -9.72
N GLY A 96 5.24 22.64 -10.93
CA GLY A 96 6.02 22.79 -12.17
C GLY A 96 6.74 21.52 -12.63
N TRP A 97 6.52 20.39 -11.96
CA TRP A 97 7.05 19.10 -12.41
C TRP A 97 6.43 18.72 -13.75
N GLY A 98 7.28 18.41 -14.74
CA GLY A 98 6.85 18.03 -16.08
C GLY A 98 6.49 19.18 -17.01
N ARG A 99 6.69 20.45 -16.59
CA ARG A 99 6.63 21.59 -17.51
C ARG A 99 7.86 21.59 -18.43
N VAL A 100 7.63 21.68 -19.73
CA VAL A 100 8.68 21.76 -20.78
C VAL A 100 8.87 23.17 -21.33
N TYR A 101 8.01 24.12 -20.94
CA TYR A 101 8.12 25.53 -21.27
C TYR A 101 7.83 26.39 -20.03
N PHE A 102 8.56 27.50 -19.93
CA PHE A 102 8.31 28.57 -18.97
C PHE A 102 7.70 29.72 -19.76
N ASP A 103 6.39 29.92 -19.63
CA ASP A 103 5.71 31.15 -20.07
C ASP A 103 5.89 32.24 -19.01
#